data_AF-A0A8T1TFK1-F1
#
_entry.id   AF-A0A8T1TFK1-F1
#
_cell.length_a   1.000
_cell.length_b   1.000
_cell.length_c   1.000
_cell.angle_alpha   90.00
_cell.angle_beta   90.00
_cell.angle_gamma   90.00
#
_symmetry.space_group_name_H-M   'P 1'
#
loop_
_entity.id
_entity.type
_entity.pdbx_description
1 polymer ?
#
loop_
_entity_poly.entity_id
_entity_poly.type
_entity_poly.pdbx_seq_one_letter_code
_entity_poly.pdbx_strand_id
1 'polypeptide(L)'
;MWLPRFFPSTLLVLGLVCRREALVNASAGLLEFSLDTFRNVLLDQTIPVEAVIRNIASNVTVIIFQVHSHQKNVTISFDKNASANSSGTGVDKGLVSILRPQQSVCTWYLQSPDANQVLSTAVSFAYSERDPIPGGCNLEFNLEVDPNIYLEYNLIDTRIKFAPANLGYVRGANPPSCDSGTGQNSRWRLHYDIYQYFLPENDLSETALLNHLRKMSDVQSVRANGIRLVSLTTDEKTNVHFSSLPGQGVIYNVIVWDPLWNTSAAYVPVHTYACSLTALVDNCSPLRGRLSTKIFFTIFAVLGLFICFFGHRFWKTDLFYMGFIVMGFISFVFFTRITSLSYDVCLILTAVAGLVGGLLLVAYWWRFGFVLLCMLIVGLVLGFFFSSVIFFTPLGDYKVFRDDAVFWVTFSCIALMVPIVFVGCPRILNILACGIVGSYSVVLAIACYLYTSLAYITLDLLRRVLNDDFSQVYTNVPFQTNDLIILAVWVMLAVGGIMVQLRRERREVPFPPHPYRIWKRERERRITNILDPSHHIPPLRERICNKLLQIKEFFRKEQPAGERTPLLL
;
A
#
# COMPACT_ATOMS: atom_id res chain seq x y z
N MET A 1 19.46 14.96 -49.63
CA MET A 1 18.74 15.54 -48.48
C MET A 1 18.02 14.38 -47.77
N TRP A 2 18.77 13.31 -47.45
CA TRP A 2 19.55 13.00 -46.23
C TRP A 2 18.76 12.13 -45.23
N LEU A 3 18.67 10.85 -45.59
CA LEU A 3 19.15 9.70 -44.81
C LEU A 3 20.26 9.03 -45.67
N PRO A 4 21.06 8.04 -45.22
CA PRO A 4 21.41 7.53 -43.87
C PRO A 4 22.97 7.42 -43.67
N ARG A 5 23.48 6.93 -42.52
CA ARG A 5 24.72 6.10 -42.46
C ARG A 5 24.96 5.44 -41.08
N PHE A 6 25.44 4.20 -41.18
CA PHE A 6 25.76 3.19 -40.16
C PHE A 6 27.12 3.42 -39.44
N PHE A 7 27.18 3.06 -38.13
CA PHE A 7 28.24 2.38 -37.31
C PHE A 7 29.76 2.74 -37.43
N PRO A 8 30.68 2.40 -36.47
CA PRO A 8 30.57 1.74 -35.15
C PRO A 8 31.39 2.36 -33.98
N SER A 9 31.15 1.87 -32.75
CA SER A 9 32.09 1.65 -31.62
C SER A 9 33.19 2.68 -31.27
N THR A 10 33.04 3.32 -30.09
CA THR A 10 34.18 3.58 -29.17
C THR A 10 33.72 3.47 -27.73
N LEU A 11 34.33 2.49 -27.04
CA LEU A 11 34.54 2.39 -25.60
C LEU A 11 34.51 3.75 -24.88
N LEU A 12 33.61 3.90 -23.91
CA LEU A 12 33.86 4.78 -22.77
C LEU A 12 33.49 4.01 -21.51
N VAL A 13 34.49 3.27 -21.03
CA VAL A 13 34.53 2.65 -19.71
C VAL A 13 34.45 3.79 -18.71
N LEU A 14 33.24 4.09 -18.24
CA LEU A 14 33.08 4.93 -17.06
C LEU A 14 33.34 4.04 -15.85
N GLY A 15 34.50 4.23 -15.24
CA GLY A 15 34.89 3.56 -14.02
C GLY A 15 33.87 3.82 -12.91
N LEU A 16 33.03 2.82 -12.63
CA LEU A 16 32.44 2.67 -11.31
C LEU A 16 33.60 2.44 -10.34
N VAL A 17 34.06 3.52 -9.72
CA VAL A 17 34.83 3.45 -8.48
C VAL A 17 33.86 2.97 -7.41
N CYS A 18 33.61 1.66 -7.39
CA CYS A 18 33.10 0.97 -6.22
C CYS A 18 34.18 1.15 -5.15
N ARG A 19 33.99 2.11 -4.26
CA ARG A 19 34.74 2.22 -3.01
C ARG A 19 34.39 0.98 -2.20
N ARG A 20 35.13 -0.11 -2.41
CA ARG A 20 35.10 -1.29 -1.54
C ARG A 20 35.62 -0.85 -0.17
N GLU A 21 34.73 -0.46 0.72
CA GLU A 21 35.01 -0.44 2.15
C GLU A 21 35.34 -1.88 2.56
N ALA A 22 36.50 -2.06 3.19
CA ALA A 22 36.98 -3.38 3.59
C ALA A 22 36.00 -3.99 4.61
N LEU A 23 35.47 -5.17 4.28
CA LEU A 23 34.79 -6.04 5.24
C LEU A 23 35.85 -6.47 6.26
N VAL A 24 35.83 -5.88 7.45
CA VAL A 24 36.76 -6.29 8.51
C VAL A 24 36.17 -7.53 9.19
N ASN A 25 36.77 -8.69 8.92
CA ASN A 25 36.61 -9.83 9.81
C ASN A 25 37.14 -9.42 11.18
N ALA A 26 36.26 -9.32 12.18
CA ALA A 26 36.62 -9.03 13.56
C ALA A 26 37.37 -10.23 14.18
N SER A 27 38.61 -10.47 13.75
CA SER A 27 39.49 -11.48 14.34
C SER A 27 40.18 -11.00 15.62
N ALA A 28 40.05 -9.71 15.94
CA ALA A 28 40.42 -9.12 17.22
C ALA A 28 39.20 -8.34 17.70
N GLY A 29 38.61 -8.73 18.83
CA GLY A 29 37.33 -8.21 19.34
C GLY A 29 37.30 -6.73 19.75
N LEU A 30 38.11 -5.87 19.13
CA LEU A 30 38.15 -4.42 19.32
C LEU A 30 37.97 -3.73 17.96
N LEU A 31 37.00 -2.81 17.87
CA LEU A 31 36.69 -2.02 16.70
C LEU A 31 36.73 -0.53 17.05
N GLU A 32 37.65 0.20 16.41
CA GLU A 32 37.80 1.63 16.61
C GLU A 32 36.93 2.42 15.62
N PHE A 33 36.06 3.28 16.16
CA PHE A 33 35.15 4.12 15.41
C PHE A 33 35.60 5.58 15.42
N SER A 34 35.32 6.25 14.31
CA SER A 34 35.33 7.72 14.22
C SER A 34 33.90 8.24 14.21
N LEU A 35 33.71 9.45 14.76
CA LEU A 35 32.42 10.14 14.72
C LEU A 35 31.94 10.28 13.27
N ASP A 36 30.63 10.12 13.08
CA ASP A 36 29.91 10.26 11.80
C ASP A 36 30.36 9.32 10.67
N THR A 37 31.14 8.28 11.00
CA THR A 37 31.59 7.28 10.03
C THR A 37 30.86 5.95 10.21
N PHE A 38 30.18 5.51 9.16
CA PHE A 38 29.54 4.20 9.12
C PHE A 38 30.59 3.10 8.94
N ARG A 39 30.51 2.05 9.74
CA ARG A 39 31.30 0.83 9.54
C ARG A 39 30.41 -0.39 9.53
N ASN A 40 30.67 -1.27 8.56
CA ASN A 40 30.05 -2.57 8.51
C ASN A 40 30.84 -3.54 9.40
N VAL A 41 30.14 -4.28 10.24
CA VAL A 41 30.68 -5.21 11.23
C VAL A 41 29.93 -6.52 11.11
N LEU A 42 30.66 -7.65 11.16
CA LEU A 42 30.07 -8.97 11.29
C LEU A 42 30.03 -9.34 12.77
N LEU A 43 28.83 -9.52 13.29
CA LEU A 43 28.60 -9.86 14.70
C LEU A 43 28.37 -11.35 14.88
N ASP A 44 28.84 -11.88 15.99
CA ASP A 44 28.76 -13.28 16.35
C ASP A 44 28.01 -13.46 17.68
N GLN A 45 27.58 -14.69 17.97
CA GLN A 45 26.84 -15.01 19.19
C GLN A 45 27.75 -15.20 20.39
N THR A 46 28.97 -15.69 20.20
CA THR A 46 29.80 -16.17 21.31
C THR A 46 30.75 -15.10 21.86
N ILE A 47 31.24 -14.19 21.01
CA ILE A 47 32.24 -13.20 21.38
C ILE A 47 31.67 -11.81 21.13
N PRO A 48 31.43 -10.99 22.18
CA PRO A 48 31.03 -9.61 21.98
C PRO A 48 32.20 -8.81 21.39
N VAL A 49 31.90 -7.97 20.40
CA VAL A 49 32.85 -7.04 19.79
C VAL A 49 32.84 -5.73 20.59
N GLU A 50 34.00 -5.32 21.08
CA GLU A 50 34.19 -4.05 21.77
C GLU A 50 34.30 -2.90 20.75
N ALA A 51 33.38 -1.95 20.80
CA ALA A 51 33.36 -0.75 19.98
C ALA A 51 33.90 0.43 20.80
N VAL A 52 34.94 1.12 20.31
CA VAL A 52 35.58 2.21 21.05
C VAL A 52 35.70 3.47 20.20
N ILE A 53 35.38 4.61 20.79
CA ILE A 53 35.66 5.95 20.24
C ILE A 53 36.65 6.64 21.17
N ARG A 54 37.70 7.22 20.57
CA ARG A 54 38.76 7.95 21.28
C ARG A 54 38.81 9.41 20.82
N ASN A 55 39.47 10.25 21.61
CA ASN A 55 39.71 11.67 21.32
C ASN A 55 38.42 12.49 21.16
N ILE A 56 37.43 12.23 22.01
CA ILE A 56 36.18 13.01 22.01
C ILE A 56 36.46 14.45 22.46
N ALA A 57 36.06 15.42 21.62
CA ALA A 57 36.22 16.84 21.90
C ALA A 57 35.42 17.29 23.14
N SER A 58 35.91 18.29 23.87
CA SER A 58 35.32 18.76 25.13
C SER A 58 33.95 19.44 24.98
N ASN A 59 33.62 19.93 23.78
CA ASN A 59 32.35 20.58 23.44
C ASN A 59 31.20 19.59 23.18
N VAL A 60 31.50 18.31 22.97
CA VAL A 60 30.49 17.25 22.85
C VAL A 60 29.98 16.93 24.24
N THR A 61 28.69 16.83 24.48
CA THR A 61 28.13 16.42 25.78
C THR A 61 27.53 15.02 25.72
N VAL A 62 27.00 14.65 24.57
CA VAL A 62 26.26 13.40 24.37
C VAL A 62 26.72 12.73 23.08
N ILE A 63 26.87 11.40 23.13
CA ILE A 63 27.10 10.57 21.94
C ILE A 63 25.97 9.56 21.84
N ILE A 64 25.34 9.49 20.66
CA ILE A 64 24.39 8.44 20.32
C ILE A 64 25.12 7.43 19.46
N PHE A 65 25.29 6.21 19.97
CA PHE A 65 25.85 5.10 19.23
C PHE A 65 24.72 4.19 18.78
N GLN A 66 24.66 3.87 17.49
CA GLN A 66 23.59 3.08 16.90
C GLN A 66 24.14 1.96 16.01
N VAL A 67 23.39 0.86 15.98
CA VAL A 67 23.67 -0.32 15.17
C VAL A 67 22.39 -0.75 14.47
N HIS A 68 22.55 -1.06 13.19
CA HIS A 68 21.50 -1.47 12.29
C HIS A 68 21.86 -2.79 11.65
N SER A 69 20.88 -3.66 11.53
CA SER A 69 20.97 -4.96 10.86
C SER A 69 19.74 -5.11 9.95
N HIS A 70 19.68 -6.12 9.08
CA HIS A 70 18.52 -6.27 8.19
C HIS A 70 17.35 -7.03 8.80
N GLN A 71 17.62 -8.14 9.49
CA GLN A 71 16.56 -9.05 9.95
C GLN A 71 16.79 -9.64 11.33
N LYS A 72 18.05 -9.87 11.70
CA LYS A 72 18.42 -10.54 12.95
C LYS A 72 18.63 -9.50 14.01
N ASN A 73 18.14 -9.76 15.22
CA ASN A 73 18.35 -8.85 16.32
C ASN A 73 19.85 -8.75 16.65
N VAL A 74 20.26 -7.55 17.02
CA VAL A 74 21.58 -7.23 17.55
C VAL A 74 21.40 -6.62 18.92
N THR A 75 22.29 -6.98 19.84
CA THR A 75 22.36 -6.40 21.18
C THR A 75 23.52 -5.42 21.23
N ILE A 76 23.24 -4.22 21.75
CA ILE A 76 24.24 -3.22 22.09
C ILE A 76 24.19 -3.00 23.61
N SER A 77 25.34 -2.91 24.27
CA SER A 77 25.40 -2.72 25.72
C SER A 77 26.55 -1.82 26.16
N PHE A 78 26.39 -1.15 27.30
CA PHE A 78 27.48 -0.43 27.96
C PHE A 78 28.50 -1.39 28.61
N ASP A 79 28.01 -2.54 29.09
CA ASP A 79 28.80 -3.54 29.80
C ASP A 79 28.98 -4.80 28.94
N LYS A 80 30.06 -5.54 29.18
CA LYS A 80 30.33 -6.80 28.48
C LYS A 80 29.24 -7.85 28.70
N ASN A 81 28.62 -7.84 29.89
CA ASN A 81 27.46 -8.68 30.19
C ASN A 81 26.20 -7.80 30.10
N ALA A 82 25.39 -8.04 29.07
CA ALA A 82 24.19 -7.28 28.82
C ALA A 82 23.18 -7.42 29.98
N SER A 83 22.75 -6.27 30.53
CA SER A 83 21.63 -6.20 31.48
C SER A 83 20.45 -5.48 30.83
N ALA A 84 19.22 -5.72 31.30
CA ALA A 84 18.03 -5.09 30.72
C ALA A 84 18.06 -3.55 30.73
N ASN A 85 18.76 -2.95 31.69
CA ASN A 85 18.84 -1.49 31.88
C ASN A 85 20.05 -0.87 31.18
N SER A 86 21.06 -1.69 30.84
CA SER A 86 22.31 -1.24 30.20
C SER A 86 22.49 -1.77 28.78
N SER A 87 21.45 -2.40 28.21
CA SER A 87 21.48 -2.95 26.85
C SER A 87 20.17 -2.75 26.09
N GLY A 88 20.28 -2.67 24.78
CA GLY A 88 19.15 -2.68 23.85
C GLY A 88 19.31 -3.80 22.83
N THR A 89 18.29 -4.63 22.67
CA THR A 89 18.26 -5.72 21.67
C THR A 89 17.21 -5.44 20.61
N GLY A 90 17.57 -5.53 19.34
CA GLY A 90 16.66 -5.35 18.21
C GLY A 90 17.40 -5.19 16.88
N VAL A 91 16.65 -5.03 15.80
CA VAL A 91 17.23 -4.90 14.45
C VAL A 91 17.90 -3.53 14.25
N ASP A 92 17.24 -2.48 14.74
CA ASP A 92 17.76 -1.11 14.80
C ASP A 92 17.77 -0.66 16.27
N LYS A 93 18.96 -0.43 16.84
CA LYS A 93 19.11 0.00 18.23
C LYS A 93 20.24 0.99 18.41
N GLY A 94 20.08 1.91 19.36
CA GLY A 94 21.10 2.83 19.81
C GLY A 94 21.06 3.09 21.31
N LEU A 95 22.19 3.56 21.82
CA LEU A 95 22.43 3.92 23.22
C LEU A 95 22.95 5.35 23.30
N VAL A 96 22.47 6.09 24.30
CA VAL A 96 22.93 7.44 24.60
C VAL A 96 24.01 7.38 25.68
N SER A 97 25.19 7.89 25.36
CA SER A 97 26.30 8.05 26.30
C SER A 97 26.45 9.50 26.69
N ILE A 98 26.10 9.83 27.94
CA ILE A 98 26.25 11.17 28.50
C ILE A 98 27.66 11.30 29.06
N LEU A 99 28.44 12.25 28.54
CA LEU A 99 29.87 12.34 28.82
C LEU A 99 30.16 13.05 30.15
N ARG A 100 31.07 12.46 30.93
CA ARG A 100 31.62 13.10 32.13
C ARG A 100 32.58 14.24 31.74
N PRO A 101 32.82 15.25 32.61
CA PRO A 101 33.59 16.45 32.27
C PRO A 101 34.95 16.21 31.58
N GLN A 102 35.70 15.18 32.00
CA GLN A 102 37.03 14.85 31.47
C GLN A 102 37.05 13.57 30.60
N GLN A 103 35.88 13.04 30.25
CA GLN A 103 35.79 11.82 29.46
C GLN A 103 36.12 12.08 27.99
N SER A 104 37.12 11.36 27.48
CA SER A 104 37.59 11.42 26.09
C SER A 104 37.43 10.09 25.34
N VAL A 105 36.94 9.05 26.03
CA VAL A 105 36.76 7.70 25.50
C VAL A 105 35.38 7.17 25.88
N CYS A 106 34.72 6.53 24.91
CA CYS A 106 33.49 5.75 25.11
C CYS A 106 33.66 4.34 24.57
N THR A 107 33.07 3.37 25.26
CA THR A 107 33.15 1.95 24.94
C THR A 107 31.76 1.34 24.96
N TRP A 108 31.45 0.52 23.97
CA TRP A 108 30.22 -0.27 23.87
C TRP A 108 30.56 -1.70 23.47
N TYR A 109 29.64 -2.62 23.74
CA TYR A 109 29.78 -4.02 23.35
C TYR A 109 28.64 -4.40 22.41
N LEU A 110 29.00 -5.11 21.34
CA LEU A 110 28.10 -5.53 20.27
C LEU A 110 28.05 -7.04 20.18
N GLN A 111 26.86 -7.61 20.11
CA GLN A 111 26.66 -9.05 20.04
C GLN A 111 25.40 -9.39 19.25
N SER A 112 25.37 -10.56 18.61
CA SER A 112 24.16 -11.10 17.98
C SER A 112 23.59 -12.24 18.83
N PRO A 113 22.45 -12.09 19.51
CA PRO A 113 21.91 -13.15 20.37
C PRO A 113 21.45 -14.40 19.60
N ASP A 114 21.00 -14.23 18.34
CA ASP A 114 20.20 -15.24 17.64
C ASP A 114 20.92 -15.94 16.47
N ALA A 115 22.09 -15.45 16.05
CA ALA A 115 22.80 -15.97 14.89
C ALA A 115 24.29 -15.66 14.89
N ASN A 116 25.08 -16.59 14.33
CA ASN A 116 26.48 -16.37 14.03
C ASN A 116 26.58 -15.66 12.66
N GLN A 117 27.41 -14.62 12.57
CA GLN A 117 27.66 -13.81 11.36
C GLN A 117 26.45 -12.97 10.88
N VAL A 118 26.01 -12.02 11.70
CA VAL A 118 25.05 -10.98 11.29
C VAL A 118 25.80 -9.76 10.76
N LEU A 119 25.59 -9.42 9.48
CA LEU A 119 26.11 -8.18 8.93
C LEU A 119 25.33 -7.01 9.52
N SER A 120 26.05 -6.10 10.16
CA SER A 120 25.48 -4.94 10.83
C SER A 120 26.25 -3.70 10.43
N THR A 121 25.60 -2.54 10.45
CA THR A 121 26.27 -1.24 10.29
C THR A 121 26.16 -0.46 11.58
N ALA A 122 27.31 -0.02 12.09
CA ALA A 122 27.40 0.77 13.30
C ALA A 122 27.90 2.18 12.98
N VAL A 123 27.38 3.16 13.71
CA VAL A 123 27.76 4.58 13.59
C VAL A 123 27.50 5.31 14.90
N SER A 124 28.22 6.41 15.11
CA SER A 124 28.10 7.28 16.28
C SER A 124 27.94 8.73 15.87
N PHE A 125 26.99 9.42 16.49
CA PHE A 125 26.78 10.85 16.31
C PHE A 125 27.05 11.59 17.62
N ALA A 126 27.68 12.76 17.51
CA ALA A 126 28.02 13.62 18.64
C ALA A 126 27.09 14.84 18.69
N TYR A 127 26.66 15.19 19.90
CA TYR A 127 25.78 16.32 20.18
C TYR A 127 26.38 17.21 21.27
N SER A 128 26.09 18.51 21.19
CA SER A 128 26.58 19.56 22.07
C SER A 128 25.61 19.84 23.23
N GLU A 129 26.04 20.70 24.17
CA GLU A 129 25.24 21.08 25.36
C GLU A 129 23.89 21.74 25.03
N ARG A 130 23.74 22.31 23.82
CA ARG A 130 22.50 22.98 23.39
C ARG A 130 21.61 22.09 22.55
N ASP A 131 22.12 20.94 22.12
CA ASP A 131 21.32 20.01 21.34
C ASP A 131 20.37 19.26 22.27
N PRO A 132 19.09 19.08 21.87
CA PRO A 132 18.15 18.27 22.63
C PRO A 132 18.64 16.82 22.72
N ILE A 133 18.26 16.12 23.79
CA ILE A 133 18.65 14.73 24.05
C ILE A 133 17.47 13.81 23.74
N PRO A 134 17.48 13.06 22.62
CA PRO A 134 16.45 12.10 22.26
C PRO A 134 16.22 11.08 23.38
N GLY A 135 14.97 10.91 23.79
CA GLY A 135 14.61 9.95 24.84
C GLY A 135 15.04 10.31 26.27
N GLY A 136 15.53 11.53 26.50
CA GLY A 136 16.01 11.98 27.82
C GLY A 136 14.93 12.06 28.91
N CYS A 137 13.66 11.88 28.55
CA CYS A 137 12.52 11.85 29.46
C CYS A 137 11.72 10.55 29.30
N ASN A 138 12.43 9.42 29.36
CA ASN A 138 11.80 8.11 29.25
C ASN A 138 11.19 7.65 30.59
N LEU A 139 9.92 7.22 30.53
CA LEU A 139 9.19 6.60 31.65
C LEU A 139 8.59 5.23 31.27
N GLU A 140 8.67 4.83 30.00
CA GLU A 140 7.97 3.66 29.46
C GLU A 140 8.91 2.50 29.15
N PHE A 141 10.15 2.79 28.73
CA PHE A 141 11.12 1.77 28.29
C PHE A 141 12.21 1.50 29.33
N ASN A 142 12.98 0.43 29.13
CA ASN A 142 13.96 -0.05 30.12
C ASN A 142 15.22 0.82 30.24
N LEU A 143 15.60 1.55 29.19
CA LEU A 143 16.78 2.42 29.19
C LEU A 143 16.46 3.74 29.89
N GLU A 144 17.35 4.25 30.75
CA GLU A 144 17.13 5.55 31.41
C GLU A 144 16.96 6.69 30.39
N VAL A 145 17.78 6.67 29.33
CA VAL A 145 17.64 7.54 28.16
C VAL A 145 17.52 6.67 26.93
N ASP A 146 16.35 6.71 26.29
CA ASP A 146 16.02 5.80 25.19
C ASP A 146 15.84 6.53 23.85
N PRO A 147 16.87 6.56 22.99
CA PRO A 147 16.82 7.27 21.72
C PRO A 147 16.13 6.44 20.62
N ASN A 148 15.57 5.28 20.96
CA ASN A 148 15.06 4.33 19.99
C ASN A 148 13.60 4.60 19.61
N ILE A 149 13.30 4.36 18.34
CA ILE A 149 11.94 4.31 17.84
C ILE A 149 11.47 2.85 17.88
N TYR A 150 10.38 2.61 18.60
CA TYR A 150 9.72 1.32 18.68
C TYR A 150 8.68 1.22 17.58
N LEU A 151 8.78 0.17 16.79
CA LEU A 151 7.91 -0.06 15.64
C LEU A 151 7.07 -1.32 15.87
N GLU A 152 5.77 -1.17 15.75
CA GLU A 152 4.78 -2.24 15.73
C GLU A 152 4.04 -2.17 14.39
N TYR A 153 3.77 -3.28 13.73
CA TYR A 153 3.00 -3.26 12.49
C TYR A 153 2.03 -4.43 12.40
N ASN A 154 0.94 -4.20 11.66
CA ASN A 154 0.03 -5.23 11.20
C ASN A 154 -0.24 -5.03 9.69
N LEU A 155 -1.19 -5.78 9.11
CA LEU A 155 -1.53 -5.71 7.68
C LEU A 155 -2.21 -4.39 7.25
N ILE A 156 -2.64 -3.57 8.22
CA ILE A 156 -3.44 -2.36 8.05
C ILE A 156 -2.60 -1.12 8.36
N ASP A 157 -2.04 -1.03 9.56
CA ASP A 157 -1.26 0.11 10.05
C ASP A 157 0.09 -0.29 10.68
N THR A 158 1.02 0.64 10.58
CA THR A 158 2.35 0.63 11.20
C THR A 158 2.40 1.75 12.21
N ARG A 159 2.68 1.40 13.46
CA ARG A 159 2.70 2.29 14.61
C ARG A 159 4.15 2.51 15.04
N ILE A 160 4.55 3.77 15.20
CA ILE A 160 5.81 4.14 15.82
C ILE A 160 5.57 4.79 17.17
N LYS A 161 6.39 4.43 18.16
CA LYS A 161 6.42 5.02 19.50
C LYS A 161 7.85 5.40 19.84
N PHE A 162 8.05 6.49 20.55
CA PHE A 162 9.37 6.90 21.02
C PHE A 162 9.26 7.66 22.34
N ALA A 163 10.32 7.60 23.14
CA ALA A 163 10.38 8.34 24.40
C ALA A 163 10.55 9.85 24.14
N PRO A 164 9.89 10.73 24.92
CA PRO A 164 10.09 12.17 24.81
C PRO A 164 11.55 12.58 25.06
N ALA A 165 11.99 13.63 24.38
CA ALA A 165 13.32 14.21 24.54
C ALA A 165 13.39 15.13 25.77
N ASN A 166 14.61 15.38 26.24
CA ASN A 166 14.91 16.41 27.24
C ASN A 166 15.80 17.51 26.63
N LEU A 167 15.90 18.65 27.31
CA LEU A 167 16.82 19.72 26.93
C LEU A 167 18.27 19.27 27.14
N GLY A 168 19.16 19.76 26.27
CA GLY A 168 20.60 19.60 26.43
C GLY A 168 21.12 20.30 27.69
N TYR A 169 22.20 19.75 28.25
CA TYR A 169 22.86 20.31 29.42
C TYR A 169 24.38 20.06 29.39
N VAL A 170 25.11 20.85 30.17
CA VAL A 170 26.58 20.82 30.26
C VAL A 170 27.06 19.54 30.95
N ARG A 171 28.24 19.04 30.59
CA ARG A 171 28.85 17.87 31.23
C ARG A 171 28.93 18.03 32.75
N GLY A 172 28.45 17.03 33.49
CA GLY A 172 28.49 17.00 34.96
C GLY A 172 27.38 17.82 35.64
N ALA A 173 26.53 18.53 34.89
CA ALA A 173 25.30 19.09 35.42
C ALA A 173 24.21 18.00 35.55
N ASN A 174 23.25 18.22 36.44
CA ASN A 174 22.08 17.35 36.55
C ASN A 174 21.12 17.60 35.37
N PRO A 175 20.46 16.55 34.86
CA PRO A 175 19.48 16.71 33.79
C PRO A 175 18.32 17.62 34.24
N PRO A 176 17.80 18.48 33.34
CA PRO A 176 16.58 19.25 33.60
C PRO A 176 15.40 18.33 33.94
N SER A 177 14.51 18.76 34.83
CA SER A 177 13.33 17.98 35.19
C SER A 177 12.30 17.98 34.05
N CYS A 178 11.90 16.79 33.60
CA CYS A 178 11.03 16.57 32.46
C CYS A 178 9.66 17.26 32.57
N ASP A 179 9.02 17.24 33.74
CA ASP A 179 7.65 17.74 33.93
C ASP A 179 7.55 18.83 35.02
N SER A 180 8.57 19.69 35.08
CA SER A 180 8.63 20.79 36.06
C SER A 180 7.85 22.06 35.66
N GLY A 181 7.22 22.08 34.48
CA GLY A 181 6.34 23.16 34.00
C GLY A 181 6.22 23.20 32.48
N THR A 182 5.40 24.10 31.92
CA THR A 182 5.18 24.29 30.47
C THR A 182 5.92 25.52 29.90
N GLY A 183 6.79 26.14 30.70
CA GLY A 183 7.53 27.35 30.31
C GLY A 183 8.71 27.10 29.36
N GLN A 184 9.42 28.18 28.99
CA GLN A 184 10.55 28.12 28.04
C GLN A 184 11.75 27.31 28.53
N ASN A 185 11.91 27.08 29.84
CA ASN A 185 13.03 26.27 30.39
C ASN A 185 12.67 24.78 30.53
N SER A 186 11.59 24.37 29.87
CA SER A 186 11.06 23.02 29.95
C SER A 186 11.11 22.33 28.60
N ARG A 187 11.11 20.99 28.61
CA ARG A 187 11.06 20.16 27.40
C ARG A 187 9.84 20.46 26.52
N TRP A 188 8.79 21.06 27.10
CA TRP A 188 7.53 21.36 26.40
C TRP A 188 7.70 22.33 25.22
N ARG A 189 8.82 23.06 25.14
CA ARG A 189 9.17 23.88 23.96
C ARG A 189 9.63 23.07 22.75
N LEU A 190 10.00 21.81 22.95
CA LEU A 190 10.56 20.98 21.88
C LEU A 190 9.46 20.54 20.92
N HIS A 191 9.83 20.49 19.63
CA HIS A 191 8.99 20.00 18.55
C HIS A 191 9.60 18.73 17.96
N TYR A 192 8.74 17.79 17.55
CA TYR A 192 9.15 16.51 16.96
C TYR A 192 8.71 16.45 15.51
N ASP A 193 9.66 16.54 14.59
CA ASP A 193 9.41 16.38 13.18
C ASP A 193 9.63 14.92 12.78
N ILE A 194 8.58 14.27 12.29
CA ILE A 194 8.63 12.86 11.87
C ILE A 194 8.87 12.78 10.37
N TYR A 195 9.89 12.03 9.99
CA TYR A 195 10.32 11.80 8.63
C TYR A 195 10.11 10.35 8.21
N GLN A 196 9.71 10.18 6.97
CA GLN A 196 9.55 8.89 6.31
C GLN A 196 10.40 8.85 5.04
N TYR A 197 11.04 7.72 4.79
CA TYR A 197 11.81 7.46 3.59
C TYR A 197 11.48 6.09 3.02
N PHE A 198 11.06 6.05 1.75
CA PHE A 198 10.75 4.81 1.05
C PHE A 198 12.01 4.23 0.39
N LEU A 199 12.24 2.94 0.60
CA LEU A 199 13.25 2.18 -0.11
C LEU A 199 12.84 1.91 -1.56
N PRO A 200 13.77 1.60 -2.46
CA PRO A 200 13.43 1.19 -3.82
C PRO A 200 12.49 -0.02 -3.84
N GLU A 201 11.44 0.05 -4.67
CA GLU A 201 10.48 -1.05 -4.83
C GLU A 201 11.16 -2.34 -5.32
N ASN A 202 10.71 -3.48 -4.81
CA ASN A 202 11.23 -4.83 -5.10
C ASN A 202 12.69 -5.09 -4.69
N ASP A 203 13.40 -4.14 -4.08
CA ASP A 203 14.74 -4.35 -3.54
C ASP A 203 14.68 -4.61 -2.02
N LEU A 204 14.69 -5.89 -1.66
CA LEU A 204 14.74 -6.35 -0.27
C LEU A 204 16.17 -6.71 0.15
N SER A 205 17.21 -6.21 -0.53
CA SER A 205 18.59 -6.57 -0.22
C SER A 205 19.11 -5.84 1.03
N GLU A 206 19.90 -6.55 1.84
CA GLU A 206 20.57 -6.00 3.02
C GLU A 206 21.46 -4.80 2.67
N THR A 207 22.19 -4.88 1.56
CA THR A 207 23.07 -3.80 1.10
C THR A 207 22.30 -2.54 0.70
N ALA A 208 21.13 -2.68 0.07
CA ALA A 208 20.31 -1.54 -0.29
C ALA A 208 19.76 -0.86 0.96
N LEU A 209 19.24 -1.62 1.92
CA LEU A 209 18.78 -1.09 3.20
C LEU A 209 19.89 -0.30 3.91
N LEU A 210 21.06 -0.91 4.12
CA LEU A 210 22.16 -0.29 4.86
C LEU A 210 22.64 1.00 4.18
N ASN A 211 22.69 1.04 2.85
CA ASN A 211 23.07 2.25 2.10
C ASN A 211 22.03 3.38 2.26
N HIS A 212 20.75 3.05 2.33
CA HIS A 212 19.68 4.04 2.51
C HIS A 212 19.51 4.47 3.96
N LEU A 213 19.80 3.61 4.94
CA LEU A 213 19.87 3.98 6.35
C LEU A 213 20.88 5.09 6.62
N ARG A 214 22.02 5.10 5.89
CA ARG A 214 23.00 6.20 5.96
C ARG A 214 22.37 7.56 5.69
N LYS A 215 21.43 7.63 4.74
CA LYS A 215 20.70 8.87 4.37
C LYS A 215 19.68 9.29 5.43
N MET A 216 19.29 8.38 6.31
CA MET A 216 18.25 8.58 7.32
C MET A 216 18.78 8.53 8.76
N SER A 217 20.09 8.67 8.97
CA SER A 217 20.70 8.58 10.31
C SER A 217 21.11 9.94 10.90
N ASP A 218 21.58 10.86 10.05
CA ASP A 218 22.01 12.21 10.46
C ASP A 218 20.90 13.24 10.22
N VAL A 219 20.81 14.28 11.06
CA VAL A 219 19.82 15.36 10.98
C VAL A 219 19.80 16.03 9.60
N GLN A 220 20.95 16.40 9.05
CA GLN A 220 21.01 17.09 7.75
C GLN A 220 20.63 16.14 6.63
N SER A 221 21.14 14.91 6.69
CA SER A 221 20.85 13.86 5.73
C SER A 221 19.35 13.50 5.70
N VAL A 222 18.71 13.39 6.87
CA VAL A 222 17.27 13.11 7.00
C VAL A 222 16.46 14.25 6.42
N ARG A 223 16.80 15.52 6.72
CA ARG A 223 16.10 16.68 6.14
C ARG A 223 16.25 16.78 4.62
N ALA A 224 17.38 16.33 4.09
CA ALA A 224 17.66 16.39 2.65
C ALA A 224 16.96 15.26 1.85
N ASN A 225 16.77 14.09 2.45
CA ASN A 225 16.29 12.90 1.74
C ASN A 225 14.89 12.44 2.17
N GLY A 226 14.53 12.66 3.43
CA GLY A 226 13.26 12.22 4.01
C GLY A 226 12.11 13.19 3.72
N ILE A 227 10.89 12.66 3.70
CA ILE A 227 9.67 13.45 3.59
C ILE A 227 9.17 13.72 5.01
N ARG A 228 9.05 15.00 5.38
CA ARG A 228 8.46 15.40 6.66
C ARG A 228 6.94 15.23 6.59
N LEU A 229 6.38 14.36 7.44
CA LEU A 229 4.95 14.05 7.45
C LEU A 229 4.19 14.92 8.45
N VAL A 230 4.73 15.06 9.67
CA VAL A 230 4.08 15.78 10.76
C VAL A 230 5.12 16.39 11.70
N SER A 231 4.74 17.52 12.28
CA SER A 231 5.42 18.13 13.42
C SER A 231 4.52 18.01 14.64
N LEU A 232 4.94 17.25 15.65
CA LEU A 232 4.22 17.09 16.91
C LEU A 232 4.72 18.11 17.94
N THR A 233 3.79 18.63 18.74
CA THR A 233 4.14 19.34 19.97
C THR A 233 4.26 18.35 21.14
N THR A 234 4.81 18.80 22.26
CA THR A 234 4.97 17.95 23.44
C THR A 234 3.63 17.53 24.08
N ASP A 235 2.53 18.26 23.81
CA ASP A 235 1.17 17.89 24.25
C ASP A 235 0.60 16.69 23.47
N GLU A 236 1.08 16.47 22.25
CA GLU A 236 0.62 15.38 21.40
C GLU A 236 1.37 14.08 21.77
N LYS A 237 0.66 12.96 21.76
CA LYS A 237 1.26 11.65 22.10
C LYS A 237 2.40 11.33 21.12
N THR A 238 3.53 10.84 21.63
CA THR A 238 4.67 10.35 20.84
C THR A 238 4.39 8.98 20.20
N ASN A 239 3.15 8.81 19.72
CA ASN A 239 2.64 7.60 19.12
C ASN A 239 1.92 7.95 17.82
N VAL A 240 2.46 7.48 16.69
CA VAL A 240 1.96 7.85 15.35
C VAL A 240 1.71 6.61 14.51
N HIS A 241 0.63 6.64 13.74
CA HIS A 241 0.16 5.54 12.90
C HIS A 241 0.30 5.88 11.41
N PHE A 242 0.84 4.96 10.62
CA PHE A 242 1.07 5.06 9.18
C PHE A 242 0.43 3.87 8.46
N SER A 243 0.05 4.04 7.20
CA SER A 243 -0.53 2.94 6.41
C SER A 243 0.53 1.87 6.19
N SER A 244 0.19 0.61 6.51
CA SER A 244 1.10 -0.51 6.26
C SER A 244 1.13 -0.84 4.78
N LEU A 245 2.33 -0.94 4.23
CA LEU A 245 2.59 -1.27 2.82
C LEU A 245 3.41 -2.57 2.76
N PRO A 246 2.78 -3.75 2.80
CA PRO A 246 3.51 -5.02 2.83
C PRO A 246 4.44 -5.18 1.62
N GLY A 247 5.70 -5.49 1.90
CA GLY A 247 6.75 -5.70 0.89
C GLY A 247 7.43 -4.42 0.42
N GLN A 248 6.95 -3.24 0.85
CA GLN A 248 7.60 -1.96 0.60
C GLN A 248 8.46 -1.58 1.81
N GLY A 249 9.75 -1.39 1.58
CA GLY A 249 10.66 -0.95 2.62
C GLY A 249 10.46 0.52 2.98
N VAL A 250 10.38 0.81 4.28
CA VAL A 250 10.21 2.16 4.82
C VAL A 250 11.17 2.36 5.99
N ILE A 251 11.84 3.51 6.04
CA ILE A 251 12.65 3.96 7.17
C ILE A 251 11.96 5.17 7.81
N TYR A 252 11.73 5.09 9.12
CA TYR A 252 11.20 6.18 9.93
C TYR A 252 12.33 6.79 10.76
N ASN A 253 12.34 8.12 10.85
CA ASN A 253 13.18 8.84 11.80
C ASN A 253 12.40 10.01 12.40
N VAL A 254 12.76 10.41 13.62
CA VAL A 254 12.21 11.57 14.32
C VAL A 254 13.36 12.53 14.59
N ILE A 255 13.18 13.80 14.23
CA ILE A 255 14.09 14.88 14.58
C ILE A 255 13.42 15.70 15.66
N VAL A 256 14.06 15.81 16.82
CA VAL A 256 13.67 16.78 17.83
C VAL A 256 14.36 18.11 17.55
N TRP A 257 13.58 19.19 17.51
CA TRP A 257 14.05 20.55 17.26
C TRP A 257 13.77 21.45 18.45
N ASP A 258 14.77 22.25 18.81
CA ASP A 258 14.67 23.28 19.84
C ASP A 258 14.52 24.67 19.18
N PRO A 259 13.34 25.31 19.30
CA PRO A 259 13.09 26.62 18.68
C PRO A 259 13.92 27.76 19.30
N LEU A 260 14.40 27.62 20.55
CA LEU A 260 15.15 28.69 21.22
C LEU A 260 16.59 28.78 20.69
N TRP A 261 17.24 27.64 20.57
CA TRP A 261 18.65 27.54 20.16
C TRP A 261 18.82 27.21 18.68
N ASN A 262 17.73 26.89 17.99
CA ASN A 262 17.71 26.40 16.61
C ASN A 262 18.61 25.18 16.39
N THR A 263 18.69 24.33 17.41
CA THR A 263 19.45 23.08 17.43
C THR A 263 18.51 21.90 17.24
N SER A 264 19.05 20.76 16.81
CA SER A 264 18.24 19.56 16.60
C SER A 264 19.05 18.30 16.72
N ALA A 265 18.41 17.24 17.20
CA ALA A 265 18.97 15.92 17.30
C ALA A 265 18.05 14.89 16.65
N ALA A 266 18.64 13.84 16.09
CA ALA A 266 17.90 12.73 15.49
C ALA A 266 17.78 11.57 16.47
N TYR A 267 16.61 10.93 16.48
CA TYR A 267 16.42 9.61 17.08
C TYR A 267 17.10 8.55 16.23
N VAL A 268 17.24 7.34 16.78
CA VAL A 268 17.76 6.20 16.03
C VAL A 268 16.71 5.79 15.00
N PRO A 269 17.05 5.76 13.70
CA PRO A 269 16.09 5.39 12.67
C PRO A 269 15.70 3.92 12.79
N VAL A 270 14.45 3.62 12.46
CA VAL A 270 13.92 2.26 12.44
C VAL A 270 13.36 1.94 11.06
N HIS A 271 13.56 0.71 10.59
CA HIS A 271 13.03 0.27 9.30
C HIS A 271 12.01 -0.85 9.44
N THR A 272 11.14 -0.97 8.43
CA THR A 272 10.19 -2.09 8.30
C THR A 272 9.84 -2.32 6.85
N TYR A 273 9.37 -3.52 6.55
CA TYR A 273 8.72 -3.87 5.29
C TYR A 273 7.22 -4.15 5.48
N ALA A 274 6.69 -3.94 6.69
CA ALA A 274 5.33 -4.32 7.12
C ALA A 274 4.98 -5.79 6.85
N CYS A 275 5.99 -6.66 6.86
CA CYS A 275 5.92 -8.10 6.64
C CYS A 275 7.19 -8.75 7.17
N SER A 276 7.17 -10.07 7.33
CA SER A 276 8.35 -10.83 7.68
C SER A 276 9.10 -11.28 6.43
N LEU A 277 10.44 -11.23 6.47
CA LEU A 277 11.29 -11.77 5.42
C LEU A 277 11.48 -13.30 5.54
N THR A 278 11.12 -13.89 6.68
CA THR A 278 11.41 -15.29 7.03
C THR A 278 10.16 -16.14 7.26
N ALA A 279 9.01 -15.52 7.58
CA ALA A 279 7.81 -16.26 7.95
C ALA A 279 7.09 -16.88 6.75
N LEU A 280 6.88 -18.21 6.76
CA LEU A 280 6.23 -18.95 5.66
C LEU A 280 4.85 -18.39 5.23
N VAL A 281 4.11 -17.76 6.16
CA VAL A 281 2.73 -17.28 6.00
C VAL A 281 2.63 -15.77 5.69
N ASP A 282 3.50 -14.93 6.28
CA ASP A 282 3.49 -13.45 6.14
C ASP A 282 4.78 -12.93 5.48
N ASN A 283 5.09 -13.46 4.31
CA ASN A 283 6.31 -13.14 3.57
C ASN A 283 6.23 -11.81 2.81
N CYS A 284 7.36 -11.09 2.75
CA CYS A 284 7.50 -9.81 2.02
C CYS A 284 7.53 -9.88 0.49
N SER A 285 7.32 -11.05 -0.11
CA SER A 285 7.43 -11.19 -1.57
C SER A 285 6.14 -10.76 -2.28
N PRO A 286 6.15 -9.69 -3.10
CA PRO A 286 4.95 -9.25 -3.86
C PRO A 286 4.49 -10.34 -4.84
N LEU A 287 5.41 -11.17 -5.32
CA LEU A 287 5.12 -12.31 -6.19
C LEU A 287 4.26 -13.41 -5.54
N ARG A 288 3.98 -13.38 -4.23
CA ARG A 288 3.19 -14.42 -3.56
C ARG A 288 1.93 -13.92 -2.86
N GLY A 289 1.34 -12.82 -3.35
CA GLY A 289 -0.07 -12.52 -3.07
C GLY A 289 -0.95 -13.76 -3.30
N ARG A 290 -1.99 -13.95 -2.47
CA ARG A 290 -2.82 -15.16 -2.49
C ARG A 290 -3.31 -15.47 -3.91
N LEU A 291 -3.23 -16.75 -4.30
CA LEU A 291 -3.60 -17.18 -5.64
C LEU A 291 -5.06 -16.84 -5.97
N SER A 292 -5.94 -16.89 -4.97
CA SER A 292 -7.35 -16.48 -5.05
C SER A 292 -7.51 -15.03 -5.53
N THR A 293 -6.80 -14.09 -4.90
CA THR A 293 -6.81 -12.67 -5.26
C THR A 293 -6.31 -12.44 -6.68
N LYS A 294 -5.23 -13.13 -7.08
CA LYS A 294 -4.68 -13.06 -8.44
C LYS A 294 -5.69 -13.52 -9.49
N ILE A 295 -6.30 -14.68 -9.28
CA ILE A 295 -7.31 -15.22 -10.20
C ILE A 295 -8.52 -14.27 -10.29
N PHE A 296 -8.98 -13.76 -9.15
CA PHE A 296 -10.12 -12.86 -9.12
C PHE A 296 -9.86 -11.55 -9.89
N PHE A 297 -8.79 -10.83 -9.56
CA PHE A 297 -8.50 -9.55 -10.20
C PHE A 297 -8.09 -9.70 -11.67
N THR A 298 -7.47 -10.81 -12.08
CA THR A 298 -7.19 -11.05 -13.51
C THR A 298 -8.45 -11.27 -14.32
N ILE A 299 -9.40 -12.10 -13.86
CA ILE A 299 -10.69 -12.28 -14.54
C ILE A 299 -11.43 -10.93 -14.58
N PHE A 300 -11.43 -10.21 -13.46
CA PHE A 300 -12.06 -8.91 -13.35
C PHE A 300 -11.44 -7.87 -14.30
N ALA A 301 -10.11 -7.89 -14.49
CA ALA A 301 -9.40 -7.02 -15.41
C ALA A 301 -9.65 -7.36 -16.89
N VAL A 302 -9.78 -8.64 -17.25
CA VAL A 302 -10.14 -9.04 -18.62
C VAL A 302 -11.55 -8.51 -18.95
N LEU A 303 -12.50 -8.65 -18.02
CA LEU A 303 -13.84 -8.08 -18.18
C LEU A 303 -13.82 -6.55 -18.21
N GLY A 304 -13.04 -5.90 -17.34
CA GLY A 304 -12.91 -4.45 -17.30
C GLY A 304 -12.24 -3.87 -18.54
N LEU A 305 -11.26 -4.56 -19.13
CA LEU A 305 -10.64 -4.18 -20.41
C LEU A 305 -11.66 -4.26 -21.56
N PHE A 306 -12.48 -5.31 -21.59
CA PHE A 306 -13.58 -5.41 -22.56
C PHE A 306 -14.56 -4.23 -22.41
N ILE A 307 -14.92 -3.87 -21.18
CA ILE A 307 -15.84 -2.76 -20.89
C ILE A 307 -15.21 -1.41 -21.21
N CYS A 308 -13.90 -1.26 -20.99
CA CYS A 308 -13.15 -0.05 -21.33
C CYS A 308 -13.24 0.31 -22.82
N PHE A 309 -13.32 -0.66 -23.72
CA PHE A 309 -13.41 -0.40 -25.18
C PHE A 309 -14.81 -0.60 -25.77
N PHE A 310 -15.66 -1.44 -25.16
CA PHE A 310 -16.93 -1.88 -25.75
C PHE A 310 -18.13 -1.75 -24.79
N GLY A 311 -17.94 -1.23 -23.58
CA GLY A 311 -18.96 -1.20 -22.52
C GLY A 311 -20.27 -0.53 -22.95
N HIS A 312 -20.19 0.68 -23.51
CA HIS A 312 -21.40 1.40 -23.94
C HIS A 312 -22.20 0.65 -25.02
N ARG A 313 -21.52 -0.01 -25.97
CA ARG A 313 -22.17 -0.80 -27.03
C ARG A 313 -22.87 -2.02 -26.45
N PHE A 314 -22.21 -2.71 -25.53
CA PHE A 314 -22.75 -3.86 -24.83
C PHE A 314 -23.33 -3.44 -23.48
N TRP A 315 -24.35 -2.57 -23.53
CA TRP A 315 -25.00 -1.99 -22.35
C TRP A 315 -25.38 -3.01 -21.26
N LYS A 316 -25.82 -4.23 -21.64
CA LYS A 316 -26.16 -5.29 -20.67
C LYS A 316 -24.95 -5.77 -19.87
N THR A 317 -23.79 -5.92 -20.51
CA THR A 317 -22.56 -6.38 -19.83
C THR A 317 -21.97 -5.29 -18.96
N ASP A 318 -22.10 -4.04 -19.40
CA ASP A 318 -21.70 -2.86 -18.62
C ASP A 318 -22.53 -2.73 -17.34
N LEU A 319 -23.86 -2.79 -17.43
CA LEU A 319 -24.73 -2.82 -16.24
C LEU A 319 -24.42 -4.00 -15.31
N PHE A 320 -24.17 -5.18 -15.87
CA PHE A 320 -23.79 -6.34 -15.07
C PHE A 320 -22.51 -6.08 -14.26
N TYR A 321 -21.49 -5.51 -14.90
CA TYR A 321 -20.21 -5.22 -14.26
C TYR A 321 -20.29 -4.12 -13.20
N MET A 322 -21.01 -3.04 -13.48
CA MET A 322 -21.22 -1.96 -12.51
C MET A 322 -22.03 -2.46 -11.30
N GLY A 323 -23.05 -3.28 -11.53
CA GLY A 323 -23.81 -3.95 -10.46
C GLY A 323 -22.96 -4.94 -9.66
N PHE A 324 -22.05 -5.66 -10.32
CA PHE A 324 -21.08 -6.55 -9.69
C PHE A 324 -20.15 -5.79 -8.74
N ILE A 325 -19.62 -4.63 -9.16
CA ILE A 325 -18.75 -3.80 -8.33
C ILE A 325 -19.49 -3.32 -7.07
N VAL A 326 -20.68 -2.75 -7.23
CA VAL A 326 -21.43 -2.17 -6.10
C VAL A 326 -21.81 -3.24 -5.08
N MET A 327 -22.42 -4.34 -5.56
CA MET A 327 -22.85 -5.41 -4.66
C MET A 327 -21.65 -6.16 -4.07
N GLY A 328 -20.60 -6.36 -4.85
CA GLY A 328 -19.35 -6.96 -4.40
C GLY A 328 -18.70 -6.14 -3.29
N PHE A 329 -18.53 -4.83 -3.48
CA PHE A 329 -17.94 -3.95 -2.47
C PHE A 329 -18.74 -3.95 -1.16
N ILE A 330 -20.06 -3.76 -1.24
CA ILE A 330 -20.94 -3.75 -0.05
C ILE A 330 -20.91 -5.11 0.67
N SER A 331 -20.99 -6.21 -0.08
CA SER A 331 -21.00 -7.56 0.49
C SER A 331 -19.65 -7.92 1.10
N PHE A 332 -18.54 -7.54 0.47
CA PHE A 332 -17.20 -7.75 1.01
C PHE A 332 -17.07 -7.08 2.38
N VAL A 333 -17.40 -5.79 2.45
CA VAL A 333 -17.40 -5.02 3.71
C VAL A 333 -18.28 -5.70 4.76
N PHE A 334 -19.52 -6.05 4.40
CA PHE A 334 -20.47 -6.70 5.30
C PHE A 334 -19.94 -8.02 5.85
N PHE A 335 -19.41 -8.91 4.99
CA PHE A 335 -18.86 -10.19 5.42
C PHE A 335 -17.62 -10.01 6.30
N THR A 336 -16.70 -9.12 5.95
CA THR A 336 -15.48 -8.90 6.72
C THR A 336 -15.71 -8.23 8.07
N ARG A 337 -16.74 -7.39 8.22
CA ARG A 337 -17.06 -6.72 9.50
C ARG A 337 -17.87 -7.59 10.44
N ILE A 338 -18.76 -8.43 9.91
CA ILE A 338 -19.72 -9.19 10.74
C ILE A 338 -19.25 -10.62 11.00
N THR A 339 -18.48 -11.20 10.07
CA THR A 339 -18.07 -12.59 10.15
C THR A 339 -16.56 -12.72 10.27
N SER A 340 -16.10 -13.70 11.04
CA SER A 340 -14.68 -14.07 11.16
C SER A 340 -14.26 -15.13 10.13
N LEU A 341 -14.89 -15.11 8.96
CA LEU A 341 -14.58 -16.06 7.88
C LEU A 341 -13.18 -15.82 7.33
N SER A 342 -12.56 -16.88 6.81
CA SER A 342 -11.27 -16.75 6.15
C SER A 342 -11.39 -15.88 4.89
N TYR A 343 -10.35 -15.10 4.60
CA TYR A 343 -10.32 -14.17 3.46
C TYR A 343 -10.73 -14.83 2.13
N ASP A 344 -10.28 -16.06 1.88
CA ASP A 344 -10.60 -16.77 0.64
C ASP A 344 -12.09 -17.10 0.53
N VAL A 345 -12.75 -17.41 1.64
CA VAL A 345 -14.20 -17.64 1.69
C VAL A 345 -14.95 -16.31 1.50
N CYS A 346 -14.51 -15.24 2.16
CA CYS A 346 -15.09 -13.90 1.97
C CYS A 346 -15.02 -13.45 0.51
N LEU A 347 -13.91 -13.71 -0.18
CA LEU A 347 -13.73 -13.36 -1.58
C LEU A 347 -14.66 -14.17 -2.50
N ILE A 348 -14.85 -15.47 -2.24
CA ILE A 348 -15.81 -16.31 -2.99
C ILE A 348 -17.25 -15.82 -2.77
N LEU A 349 -17.65 -15.57 -1.53
CA LEU A 349 -18.99 -15.06 -1.22
C LEU A 349 -19.24 -13.70 -1.86
N THR A 350 -18.22 -12.84 -1.87
CA THR A 350 -18.24 -11.53 -2.56
C THR A 350 -18.44 -11.70 -4.06
N ALA A 351 -17.75 -12.64 -4.69
CA ALA A 351 -17.92 -12.93 -6.12
C ALA A 351 -19.36 -13.39 -6.41
N VAL A 352 -19.91 -14.30 -5.60
CA VAL A 352 -21.30 -14.78 -5.75
C VAL A 352 -22.30 -13.64 -5.56
N ALA A 353 -22.14 -12.82 -4.53
CA ALA A 353 -23.01 -11.68 -4.28
C ALA A 353 -22.92 -10.64 -5.42
N GLY A 354 -21.72 -10.38 -5.93
CA GLY A 354 -21.49 -9.56 -7.11
C GLY A 354 -22.23 -10.07 -8.35
N LEU A 355 -22.17 -11.38 -8.63
CA LEU A 355 -22.92 -11.99 -9.74
C LEU A 355 -24.42 -11.75 -9.60
N VAL A 356 -24.95 -11.93 -8.38
CA VAL A 356 -26.37 -11.65 -8.09
C VAL A 356 -26.68 -10.16 -8.29
N GLY A 357 -25.85 -9.26 -7.78
CA GLY A 357 -26.03 -7.81 -7.95
C GLY A 357 -26.03 -7.36 -9.41
N GLY A 358 -25.10 -7.88 -10.21
CA GLY A 358 -25.05 -7.64 -11.66
C GLY A 358 -26.31 -8.13 -12.37
N LEU A 359 -26.77 -9.34 -12.07
CA LEU A 359 -28.02 -9.89 -12.63
C LEU A 359 -29.24 -9.07 -12.23
N LEU A 360 -29.31 -8.62 -10.97
CA LEU A 360 -30.40 -7.79 -10.46
C LEU A 360 -30.47 -6.44 -11.18
N LEU A 361 -29.33 -5.77 -11.38
CA LEU A 361 -29.29 -4.49 -12.07
C LEU A 361 -29.71 -4.62 -13.54
N VAL A 362 -29.26 -5.68 -14.23
CA VAL A 362 -29.69 -5.99 -15.59
C VAL A 362 -31.18 -6.35 -15.64
N ALA A 363 -31.68 -7.13 -14.68
CA ALA A 363 -33.09 -7.51 -14.60
C ALA A 363 -33.99 -6.30 -14.34
N TYR A 364 -33.56 -5.38 -13.46
CA TYR A 364 -34.24 -4.11 -13.20
C TYR A 364 -34.35 -3.29 -14.49
N TRP A 365 -33.23 -3.06 -15.18
CA TRP A 365 -33.24 -2.34 -16.45
C TRP A 365 -34.11 -3.05 -17.50
N TRP A 366 -34.03 -4.38 -17.58
CA TRP A 366 -34.81 -5.15 -18.53
C TRP A 366 -36.32 -5.01 -18.29
N ARG A 367 -36.73 -5.05 -17.02
CA ARG A 367 -38.14 -5.03 -16.61
C ARG A 367 -38.78 -3.65 -16.68
N PHE A 368 -38.06 -2.60 -16.27
CA PHE A 368 -38.59 -1.24 -16.11
C PHE A 368 -38.14 -0.28 -17.21
N GLY A 369 -37.02 -0.56 -17.88
CA GLY A 369 -36.46 0.30 -18.94
C GLY A 369 -36.06 1.70 -18.49
N PHE A 370 -35.98 1.97 -17.18
CA PHE A 370 -35.67 3.29 -16.63
C PHE A 370 -34.16 3.51 -16.55
N VAL A 371 -33.63 4.29 -17.50
CA VAL A 371 -32.17 4.49 -17.67
C VAL A 371 -31.57 5.39 -16.59
N LEU A 372 -32.32 6.38 -16.07
CA LEU A 372 -31.79 7.36 -15.12
C LEU A 372 -31.33 6.73 -13.80
N LEU A 373 -32.06 5.76 -13.25
CA LEU A 373 -31.65 5.07 -12.02
C LEU A 373 -30.40 4.21 -12.24
N CYS A 374 -30.29 3.54 -13.39
CA CYS A 374 -29.08 2.82 -13.75
C CYS A 374 -27.88 3.78 -13.85
N MET A 375 -28.09 4.97 -14.42
CA MET A 375 -27.04 5.99 -14.54
C MET A 375 -26.64 6.62 -13.22
N LEU A 376 -27.58 6.73 -12.28
CA LEU A 376 -27.23 7.11 -10.92
C LEU A 376 -26.24 6.12 -10.32
N ILE A 377 -26.48 4.81 -10.46
CA ILE A 377 -25.58 3.77 -9.96
C ILE A 377 -24.22 3.82 -10.65
N VAL A 378 -24.19 3.90 -11.99
CA VAL A 378 -22.94 4.03 -12.76
C VAL A 378 -22.17 5.29 -12.37
N GLY A 379 -22.87 6.42 -12.24
CA GLY A 379 -22.28 7.69 -11.83
C GLY A 379 -21.77 7.67 -10.40
N LEU A 380 -22.44 6.96 -9.48
CA LEU A 380 -21.97 6.75 -8.12
C LEU A 380 -20.68 5.91 -8.09
N VAL A 381 -20.54 4.88 -8.93
CA VAL A 381 -19.27 4.12 -9.02
C VAL A 381 -18.13 5.02 -9.49
N LEU A 382 -18.35 5.82 -10.54
CA LEU A 382 -17.34 6.77 -11.01
C LEU A 382 -17.05 7.87 -9.98
N GLY A 383 -18.09 8.38 -9.30
CA GLY A 383 -17.96 9.40 -8.26
C GLY A 383 -17.22 8.89 -7.03
N PHE A 384 -17.49 7.65 -6.61
CA PHE A 384 -16.75 6.98 -5.55
C PHE A 384 -15.27 6.87 -5.90
N PHE A 385 -14.97 6.43 -7.12
CA PHE A 385 -13.59 6.36 -7.61
C PHE A 385 -12.91 7.74 -7.64
N PHE A 386 -13.59 8.77 -8.13
CA PHE A 386 -13.05 10.13 -8.18
C PHE A 386 -12.79 10.69 -6.78
N SER A 387 -13.69 10.44 -5.84
CA SER A 387 -13.50 10.80 -4.43
C SER A 387 -12.29 10.08 -3.82
N SER A 388 -12.15 8.77 -4.07
CA SER A 388 -10.96 7.99 -3.67
C SER A 388 -9.66 8.60 -4.20
N VAL A 389 -9.63 9.02 -5.48
CA VAL A 389 -8.44 9.67 -6.07
C VAL A 389 -8.11 10.99 -5.37
N ILE A 390 -9.11 11.81 -5.00
CA ILE A 390 -8.88 13.07 -4.29
C ILE A 390 -8.28 12.80 -2.91
N PHE A 391 -8.84 11.86 -2.14
CA PHE A 391 -8.35 11.56 -0.79
C PHE A 391 -7.03 10.78 -0.77
N PHE A 392 -6.65 10.16 -1.88
CA PHE A 392 -5.33 9.57 -2.06
C PHE A 392 -4.22 10.64 -2.23
N THR A 393 -4.57 11.87 -2.61
CA THR A 393 -3.60 12.97 -2.61
C THR A 393 -3.34 13.47 -1.18
N PRO A 394 -2.28 14.28 -0.95
CA PRO A 394 -1.98 14.86 0.37
C PRO A 394 -3.12 15.68 0.99
N LEU A 395 -4.19 15.97 0.24
CA LEU A 395 -5.42 16.57 0.76
C LEU A 395 -6.11 15.65 1.79
N GLY A 396 -5.99 14.32 1.68
CA GLY A 396 -6.62 13.39 2.60
C GLY A 396 -5.98 13.34 3.98
N ASP A 397 -4.71 13.72 4.11
CA ASP A 397 -3.93 13.63 5.36
C ASP A 397 -4.12 14.84 6.30
N TYR A 398 -4.93 15.83 5.92
CA TYR A 398 -5.22 16.97 6.78
C TYR A 398 -5.92 16.54 8.09
N LYS A 399 -5.54 17.20 9.20
CA LYS A 399 -6.08 16.92 10.55
C LYS A 399 -7.62 16.93 10.61
N VAL A 400 -8.28 17.72 9.75
CA VAL A 400 -9.75 17.82 9.65
C VAL A 400 -10.40 16.50 9.21
N PHE A 401 -9.74 15.73 8.33
CA PHE A 401 -10.27 14.48 7.78
C PHE A 401 -10.00 13.25 8.66
N ARG A 402 -9.39 13.44 9.84
CA ARG A 402 -9.29 12.40 10.86
C ARG A 402 -10.60 12.18 11.60
N ASP A 403 -11.50 13.17 11.59
CA ASP A 403 -12.86 12.97 12.04
C ASP A 403 -13.63 12.18 10.96
N ASP A 404 -14.12 10.99 11.33
CA ASP A 404 -14.84 10.11 10.41
C ASP A 404 -16.14 10.71 9.90
N ALA A 405 -16.87 11.48 10.71
CA ALA A 405 -18.11 12.11 10.26
C ALA A 405 -17.80 13.14 9.17
N VAL A 406 -16.77 13.97 9.39
CA VAL A 406 -16.34 14.97 8.39
C VAL A 406 -15.85 14.29 7.12
N PHE A 407 -15.03 13.24 7.24
CA PHE A 407 -14.55 12.49 6.09
C PHE A 407 -15.68 11.85 5.29
N TRP A 408 -16.58 11.08 5.92
CA TRP A 408 -17.63 10.36 5.19
C TRP A 408 -18.65 11.29 4.54
N VAL A 409 -18.98 12.41 5.19
CA VAL A 409 -19.87 13.44 4.61
C VAL A 409 -19.21 14.08 3.39
N THR A 410 -17.97 14.54 3.51
CA THR A 410 -17.25 15.17 2.39
C THR A 410 -17.02 14.20 1.24
N PHE A 411 -16.60 12.97 1.53
CA PHE A 411 -16.47 11.89 0.57
C PHE A 411 -17.78 11.63 -0.18
N SER A 412 -18.90 11.51 0.55
CA SER A 412 -20.22 11.25 -0.05
C SER A 412 -20.69 12.42 -0.92
N CYS A 413 -20.45 13.67 -0.48
CA CYS A 413 -20.76 14.86 -1.27
C CYS A 413 -19.99 14.85 -2.60
N ILE A 414 -18.68 14.60 -2.58
CA ILE A 414 -17.84 14.53 -3.79
C ILE A 414 -18.33 13.41 -4.71
N ALA A 415 -18.62 12.23 -4.15
CA ALA A 415 -19.12 11.09 -4.92
C ALA A 415 -20.48 11.37 -5.58
N LEU A 416 -21.39 12.10 -4.91
CA LEU A 416 -22.70 12.47 -5.44
C LEU A 416 -22.63 13.60 -6.49
N MET A 417 -21.62 14.45 -6.44
CA MET A 417 -21.47 15.53 -7.43
C MET A 417 -21.32 15.00 -8.86
N VAL A 418 -20.63 13.88 -9.05
CA VAL A 418 -20.42 13.28 -10.38
C VAL A 418 -21.73 12.92 -11.08
N PRO A 419 -22.62 12.07 -10.52
CA PRO A 419 -23.89 11.77 -11.18
C PRO A 419 -24.75 13.02 -11.38
N ILE A 420 -24.75 13.98 -10.45
CA ILE A 420 -25.52 15.24 -10.54
C ILE A 420 -25.08 16.09 -11.74
N VAL A 421 -23.78 16.30 -11.90
CA VAL A 421 -23.21 17.08 -13.01
C VAL A 421 -23.56 16.46 -14.36
N PHE A 422 -23.56 15.13 -14.44
CA PHE A 422 -23.83 14.42 -15.69
C PHE A 422 -25.28 13.96 -15.89
N VAL A 423 -26.25 14.40 -15.07
CA VAL A 423 -27.68 14.08 -15.26
C VAL A 423 -28.16 14.49 -16.66
N GLY A 424 -27.69 15.62 -17.18
CA GLY A 424 -28.03 16.10 -18.52
C GLY A 424 -27.38 15.31 -19.66
N CYS A 425 -26.30 14.56 -19.38
CA CYS A 425 -25.48 13.88 -20.38
C CYS A 425 -25.17 12.42 -19.96
N PRO A 426 -26.17 11.55 -19.74
CA PRO A 426 -25.98 10.19 -19.21
C PRO A 426 -25.13 9.31 -20.11
N ARG A 427 -25.11 9.59 -21.42
CA ARG A 427 -24.24 8.89 -22.38
C ARG A 427 -22.76 9.15 -22.11
N ILE A 428 -22.39 10.40 -21.87
CA ILE A 428 -21.00 10.79 -21.61
C ILE A 428 -20.57 10.17 -20.28
N LEU A 429 -21.42 10.27 -19.25
CA LEU A 429 -21.19 9.62 -17.95
C LEU A 429 -20.85 8.15 -18.11
N ASN A 430 -21.66 7.40 -18.87
CA ASN A 430 -21.44 5.98 -19.00
C ASN A 430 -20.13 5.66 -19.72
N ILE A 431 -19.82 6.36 -20.80
CA ILE A 431 -18.57 6.16 -21.55
C ILE A 431 -17.35 6.47 -20.67
N LEU A 432 -17.41 7.55 -19.88
CA LEU A 432 -16.37 7.91 -18.91
C LEU A 432 -16.21 6.83 -17.83
N ALA A 433 -17.32 6.37 -17.25
CA ALA A 433 -17.31 5.32 -16.23
C ALA A 433 -16.72 4.02 -16.78
N CYS A 434 -17.15 3.57 -17.96
CA CYS A 434 -16.60 2.40 -18.64
C CYS A 434 -15.08 2.52 -18.85
N GLY A 435 -14.62 3.66 -19.38
CA GLY A 435 -13.21 3.86 -19.69
C GLY A 435 -12.33 3.94 -18.43
N ILE A 436 -12.73 4.73 -17.43
CA ILE A 436 -11.93 4.96 -16.22
C ILE A 436 -11.97 3.74 -15.29
N VAL A 437 -13.17 3.26 -14.94
CA VAL A 437 -13.33 2.14 -14.00
C VAL A 437 -12.84 0.83 -14.65
N GLY A 438 -13.16 0.62 -15.93
CA GLY A 438 -12.70 -0.55 -16.68
C GLY A 438 -11.18 -0.61 -16.82
N SER A 439 -10.51 0.51 -17.13
CA SER A 439 -9.04 0.54 -17.18
C SER A 439 -8.39 0.43 -15.79
N TYR A 440 -9.00 1.00 -14.74
CA TYR A 440 -8.48 0.88 -13.38
C TYR A 440 -8.48 -0.59 -12.88
N SER A 441 -9.44 -1.41 -13.32
CA SER A 441 -9.41 -2.85 -13.00
C SER A 441 -8.14 -3.56 -13.49
N VAL A 442 -7.52 -3.09 -14.59
CA VAL A 442 -6.23 -3.59 -15.07
C VAL A 442 -5.10 -3.18 -14.13
N VAL A 443 -5.14 -1.97 -13.58
CA VAL A 443 -4.17 -1.51 -12.57
C VAL A 443 -4.25 -2.39 -11.32
N LEU A 444 -5.46 -2.71 -10.84
CA LEU A 444 -5.66 -3.64 -9.72
C LEU A 444 -5.12 -5.05 -9.99
N ALA A 445 -5.24 -5.54 -11.23
CA ALA A 445 -4.64 -6.82 -11.60
C ALA A 445 -3.11 -6.74 -11.63
N ILE A 446 -2.52 -5.69 -12.21
CA ILE A 446 -1.07 -5.47 -12.22
C ILE A 446 -0.53 -5.43 -10.78
N ALA A 447 -1.25 -4.78 -9.87
CA ALA A 447 -0.90 -4.69 -8.45
C ALA A 447 -0.81 -6.04 -7.72
N CYS A 448 -1.44 -7.08 -8.27
CA CYS A 448 -1.36 -8.44 -7.72
C CYS A 448 -0.06 -9.17 -8.15
N TYR A 449 0.67 -8.67 -9.14
CA TYR A 449 1.89 -9.28 -9.68
C TYR A 449 3.13 -8.42 -9.44
N LEU A 450 2.97 -7.11 -9.50
CA LEU A 450 3.98 -6.10 -9.27
C LEU A 450 3.51 -5.19 -8.14
N TYR A 451 4.41 -4.76 -7.27
CA TYR A 451 4.07 -3.71 -6.31
C TYR A 451 3.74 -2.41 -7.06
N THR A 452 2.64 -1.77 -6.69
CA THR A 452 2.28 -0.43 -7.15
C THR A 452 1.48 0.30 -6.08
N SER A 453 1.78 1.58 -5.88
CA SER A 453 1.03 2.45 -4.98
C SER A 453 -0.38 2.76 -5.49
N LEU A 454 -0.64 2.65 -6.80
CA LEU A 454 -1.92 3.03 -7.41
C LEU A 454 -3.11 2.17 -6.97
N ALA A 455 -2.88 0.93 -6.51
CA ALA A 455 -3.97 0.12 -5.95
C ALA A 455 -4.50 0.66 -4.62
N TYR A 456 -3.67 1.42 -3.89
CA TYR A 456 -4.04 1.99 -2.60
C TYR A 456 -5.09 3.10 -2.71
N ILE A 457 -5.33 3.65 -3.91
CA ILE A 457 -6.46 4.56 -4.20
C ILE A 457 -7.77 3.98 -3.66
N THR A 458 -8.05 2.70 -3.93
CA THR A 458 -9.26 2.04 -3.42
C THR A 458 -9.02 1.21 -2.16
N LEU A 459 -7.80 0.70 -1.95
CA LEU A 459 -7.52 -0.13 -0.77
C LEU A 459 -7.47 0.67 0.53
N ASP A 460 -6.96 1.90 0.54
CA ASP A 460 -6.94 2.72 1.75
C ASP A 460 -8.36 3.09 2.20
N LEU A 461 -9.24 3.40 1.24
CA LEU A 461 -10.66 3.59 1.52
C LEU A 461 -11.28 2.31 2.09
N LEU A 462 -10.99 1.15 1.49
CA LEU A 462 -11.46 -0.13 1.99
C LEU A 462 -10.95 -0.38 3.43
N ARG A 463 -9.67 -0.14 3.70
CA ARG A 463 -9.09 -0.24 5.06
C ARG A 463 -9.80 0.68 6.04
N ARG A 464 -10.12 1.91 5.65
CA ARG A 464 -10.87 2.85 6.48
C ARG A 464 -12.29 2.41 6.79
N VAL A 465 -12.99 1.77 5.83
CA VAL A 465 -14.31 1.18 6.10
C VAL A 465 -14.22 -0.01 7.04
N LEU A 466 -13.13 -0.78 6.94
CA LEU A 466 -12.98 -2.04 7.67
C LEU A 466 -12.45 -1.86 9.10
N ASN A 467 -11.66 -0.81 9.34
CA ASN A 467 -11.03 -0.55 10.63
C ASN A 467 -11.30 0.88 11.08
N ASP A 468 -11.95 1.01 12.23
CA ASP A 468 -12.33 2.29 12.83
C ASP A 468 -11.09 3.12 13.26
N ASP A 469 -9.98 2.45 13.58
CA ASP A 469 -8.73 3.10 13.99
C ASP A 469 -7.93 3.68 12.81
N PHE A 470 -8.30 3.37 11.57
CA PHE A 470 -7.60 3.84 10.37
C PHE A 470 -7.79 5.36 10.14
N SER A 471 -8.74 5.98 10.81
CA SER A 471 -8.99 7.43 10.77
C SER A 471 -7.78 8.28 11.20
N GLN A 472 -6.88 7.72 12.01
CA GLN A 472 -5.69 8.40 12.54
C GLN A 472 -4.41 8.14 11.73
N VAL A 473 -4.52 7.32 10.68
CA VAL A 473 -3.39 6.80 9.91
C VAL A 473 -3.02 7.76 8.78
N TYR A 474 -1.72 8.06 8.63
CA TYR A 474 -1.22 8.78 7.45
C TYR A 474 -1.08 7.82 6.25
N THR A 475 -1.64 8.19 5.10
CA THR A 475 -1.72 7.32 3.91
C THR A 475 -0.70 7.68 2.83
N ASN A 476 0.44 8.27 3.21
CA ASN A 476 1.50 8.57 2.26
C ASN A 476 2.06 7.28 1.63
N VAL A 477 2.22 7.28 0.30
CA VAL A 477 2.70 6.13 -0.47
C VAL A 477 3.90 6.53 -1.35
N PRO A 478 4.80 5.59 -1.67
CA PRO A 478 5.89 5.88 -2.60
C PRO A 478 5.32 6.14 -4.00
N PHE A 479 5.90 7.11 -4.72
CA PHE A 479 5.59 7.33 -6.12
C PHE A 479 6.86 7.18 -6.95
N GLN A 480 7.20 5.92 -7.30
CA GLN A 480 8.44 5.58 -7.98
C GLN A 480 8.25 5.39 -9.49
N THR A 481 9.30 4.93 -10.17
CA THR A 481 9.33 4.75 -11.62
C THR A 481 8.29 3.73 -12.12
N ASN A 482 8.06 2.64 -11.39
CA ASN A 482 7.03 1.66 -11.74
C ASN A 482 5.64 2.29 -11.71
N ASP A 483 5.32 3.07 -10.68
CA ASP A 483 4.04 3.77 -10.58
C ASP A 483 3.85 4.80 -11.69
N LEU A 484 4.91 5.53 -12.07
CA LEU A 484 4.87 6.44 -13.22
C LEU A 484 4.55 5.71 -14.53
N ILE A 485 5.16 4.54 -14.75
CA ILE A 485 4.89 3.72 -15.93
C ILE A 485 3.46 3.19 -15.91
N ILE A 486 2.99 2.65 -14.78
CA ILE A 486 1.64 2.10 -14.65
C ILE A 486 0.60 3.22 -14.78
N LEU A 487 0.84 4.40 -14.21
CA LEU A 487 -0.02 5.58 -14.38
C LEU A 487 -0.12 5.98 -15.85
N ALA A 488 1.01 6.02 -16.57
CA ALA A 488 1.01 6.33 -18.00
C ALA A 488 0.21 5.30 -18.81
N VAL A 489 0.39 4.01 -18.52
CA VAL A 489 -0.39 2.92 -19.14
C VAL A 489 -1.88 3.06 -18.84
N TRP A 490 -2.23 3.35 -17.59
CA TRP A 490 -3.62 3.54 -17.17
C TRP A 490 -4.28 4.72 -17.89
N VAL A 491 -3.62 5.88 -17.95
CA VAL A 491 -4.12 7.06 -18.68
C VAL A 491 -4.30 6.75 -20.17
N MET A 492 -3.32 6.06 -20.79
CA MET A 492 -3.42 5.67 -22.20
C MET A 492 -4.58 4.71 -22.46
N LEU A 493 -4.81 3.74 -21.58
CA LEU A 493 -5.96 2.83 -21.67
C LEU A 493 -7.28 3.57 -21.48
N ALA A 494 -7.39 4.42 -20.47
CA ALA A 494 -8.60 5.19 -20.17
C ALA A 494 -8.97 6.12 -21.33
N VAL A 495 -8.03 6.95 -21.80
CA VAL A 495 -8.24 7.88 -22.90
C VAL A 495 -8.50 7.12 -24.21
N GLY A 496 -7.74 6.06 -24.47
CA GLY A 496 -7.95 5.21 -25.64
C GLY A 496 -9.35 4.59 -25.67
N GLY A 497 -9.79 4.01 -24.55
CA GLY A 497 -11.13 3.45 -24.38
C GLY A 497 -12.24 4.47 -24.60
N ILE A 498 -12.14 5.63 -23.92
CA ILE A 498 -13.10 6.74 -24.05
C ILE A 498 -13.18 7.22 -25.50
N MET A 499 -12.04 7.44 -26.16
CA MET A 499 -12.01 7.93 -27.54
C MET A 499 -12.58 6.91 -28.54
N VAL A 500 -12.29 5.62 -28.37
CA VAL A 500 -12.83 4.56 -29.22
C VAL A 500 -14.35 4.47 -29.06
N GLN A 501 -14.86 4.51 -27.83
CA GLN A 501 -16.31 4.48 -27.55
C GLN A 501 -17.02 5.73 -28.09
N LEU A 502 -16.47 6.93 -27.87
CA LEU A 502 -17.03 8.17 -28.40
C LEU A 502 -17.10 8.16 -29.93
N ARG A 503 -16.05 7.67 -30.60
CA ARG A 503 -16.01 7.61 -32.07
C ARG A 503 -17.00 6.61 -32.64
N ARG A 504 -17.06 5.40 -32.10
CA ARG A 504 -17.94 4.33 -32.60
C ARG A 504 -19.42 4.67 -32.42
N GLU A 505 -19.77 5.21 -31.27
CA GLU A 505 -21.18 5.41 -30.92
C GLU A 505 -21.73 6.74 -31.47
N ARG A 506 -20.92 7.59 -32.11
CA ARG A 506 -21.29 8.97 -32.50
C ARG A 506 -22.61 9.07 -33.28
N ARG A 507 -22.96 8.05 -34.07
CA ARG A 507 -24.17 8.01 -34.91
C ARG A 507 -25.29 7.13 -34.37
N GLU A 508 -25.08 6.49 -33.23
CA GLU A 508 -26.02 5.55 -32.63
C GLU A 508 -26.91 6.23 -31.59
N VAL A 509 -28.07 5.62 -31.33
CA VAL A 509 -28.98 6.05 -30.27
C VAL A 509 -28.29 5.99 -28.90
N PRO A 510 -28.47 6.98 -28.01
CA PRO A 510 -27.74 7.04 -26.74
C PRO A 510 -27.93 5.82 -25.82
N PHE A 511 -29.12 5.21 -25.85
CA PHE A 511 -29.41 4.01 -25.07
C PHE A 511 -30.35 3.08 -25.83
N PRO A 512 -30.24 1.76 -25.61
CA PRO A 512 -31.18 0.80 -26.17
C PRO A 512 -32.61 1.06 -25.65
N PRO A 513 -33.63 0.91 -26.52
CA PRO A 513 -35.03 1.09 -26.14
C PRO A 513 -35.51 0.04 -25.12
N HIS A 514 -36.62 0.33 -24.42
CA HIS A 514 -37.18 -0.52 -23.36
C HIS A 514 -37.38 -1.98 -23.82
N PRO A 515 -36.56 -2.93 -23.33
CA PRO A 515 -36.48 -4.27 -23.93
C PRO A 515 -37.73 -5.09 -23.64
N TYR A 516 -38.31 -5.02 -22.44
CA TYR A 516 -39.55 -5.74 -22.16
C TYR A 516 -40.76 -5.26 -22.98
N ARG A 517 -40.86 -3.97 -23.31
CA ARG A 517 -41.90 -3.45 -24.24
C ARG A 517 -41.69 -3.95 -25.67
N ILE A 518 -40.43 -4.12 -26.09
CA ILE A 518 -40.13 -4.70 -27.41
C ILE A 518 -40.46 -6.19 -27.41
N TRP A 519 -40.02 -6.93 -26.39
CA TRP A 519 -40.34 -8.34 -26.22
C TRP A 519 -41.85 -8.60 -26.18
N LYS A 520 -42.63 -7.77 -25.48
CA LYS A 520 -44.09 -7.88 -25.44
C LYS A 520 -44.69 -7.66 -26.82
N ARG A 521 -44.27 -6.61 -27.54
CA ARG A 521 -44.71 -6.33 -28.92
C ARG A 521 -44.32 -7.44 -29.90
N GLU A 522 -43.12 -8.00 -29.79
CA GLU A 522 -42.68 -9.14 -30.59
C GLU A 522 -43.48 -10.40 -30.27
N ARG A 523 -43.78 -10.65 -29.00
CA ARG A 523 -44.61 -11.78 -28.59
C ARG A 523 -46.04 -11.65 -29.12
N GLU A 524 -46.62 -10.46 -29.02
CA GLU A 524 -47.93 -10.14 -29.61
C GLU A 524 -47.89 -10.31 -31.14
N ARG A 525 -46.86 -9.78 -31.82
CA ARG A 525 -46.66 -9.96 -33.26
C ARG A 525 -46.56 -11.45 -33.66
N ARG A 526 -45.83 -12.26 -32.90
CA ARG A 526 -45.73 -13.71 -33.13
C ARG A 526 -47.03 -14.45 -32.90
N ILE A 527 -47.97 -13.90 -32.14
CA ILE A 527 -49.29 -14.51 -31.94
C ILE A 527 -50.25 -14.07 -33.05
N THR A 528 -50.18 -12.81 -33.49
CA THR A 528 -51.16 -12.22 -34.41
C THR A 528 -50.78 -12.31 -35.89
N ASN A 529 -49.49 -12.39 -36.21
CA ASN A 529 -49.01 -12.39 -37.60
C ASN A 529 -48.70 -13.81 -38.09
N ILE A 530 -49.68 -14.46 -38.70
CA ILE A 530 -49.57 -15.81 -39.26
C ILE A 530 -48.54 -15.88 -40.40
N LEU A 531 -48.29 -14.76 -41.09
CA LEU A 531 -47.32 -14.66 -42.20
C LEU A 531 -45.86 -14.51 -41.72
N ASP A 532 -45.64 -14.33 -40.42
CA ASP A 532 -44.29 -14.29 -39.86
C ASP A 532 -43.74 -15.72 -39.78
N PRO A 533 -42.58 -16.03 -40.40
CA PRO A 533 -41.99 -17.37 -40.33
C PRO A 533 -41.76 -17.84 -38.88
N SER A 534 -41.62 -16.90 -37.94
CA SER A 534 -41.45 -17.18 -36.52
C SER A 534 -42.74 -17.60 -35.79
N HIS A 535 -43.92 -17.41 -36.40
CA HIS A 535 -45.21 -17.89 -35.91
C HIS A 535 -45.31 -19.41 -35.94
N HIS A 536 -44.71 -20.03 -36.97
CA HIS A 536 -44.71 -21.49 -37.15
C HIS A 536 -43.66 -22.21 -36.30
N ILE A 537 -42.85 -21.48 -35.52
CA ILE A 537 -41.82 -22.10 -34.67
C ILE A 537 -42.50 -22.58 -33.38
N PRO A 538 -42.50 -23.90 -33.09
CA PRO A 538 -43.14 -24.42 -31.90
C PRO A 538 -42.49 -23.89 -30.60
N PRO A 539 -43.25 -23.77 -29.51
CA PRO A 539 -42.75 -23.31 -28.21
C PRO A 539 -41.53 -24.13 -27.75
N LEU A 540 -40.66 -23.49 -26.96
CA LEU A 540 -39.40 -24.08 -26.47
C LEU A 540 -39.61 -25.44 -25.78
N ARG A 541 -40.71 -25.59 -25.03
CA ARG A 541 -41.09 -26.84 -24.37
C ARG A 541 -41.31 -27.98 -25.37
N GLU A 542 -42.03 -27.72 -26.45
CA GLU A 542 -42.29 -28.71 -27.51
C GLU A 542 -41.02 -29.03 -28.30
N ARG A 543 -40.14 -28.05 -28.55
CA ARG A 543 -38.83 -28.32 -29.17
C ARG A 543 -37.95 -29.20 -28.29
N ILE A 544 -37.95 -28.97 -26.98
CA ILE A 544 -37.20 -29.78 -26.02
C ILE A 544 -37.82 -31.18 -25.91
N CYS A 545 -39.15 -31.29 -25.82
CA CYS A 545 -39.85 -32.57 -25.83
C CYS A 545 -39.62 -33.35 -27.12
N ASN A 546 -39.67 -32.71 -28.29
CA ASN A 546 -39.43 -33.35 -29.58
C ASN A 546 -37.97 -33.78 -29.74
N LYS A 547 -37.00 -32.98 -29.25
CA LYS A 547 -35.59 -33.42 -29.20
C LYS A 547 -35.39 -34.58 -28.22
N LEU A 548 -36.03 -34.55 -27.05
CA LEU A 548 -35.97 -35.65 -26.08
C LEU A 548 -36.66 -36.91 -26.61
N LEU A 549 -37.75 -36.78 -27.36
CA LEU A 549 -38.44 -37.87 -28.04
C LEU A 549 -37.59 -38.45 -29.18
N GLN A 550 -36.96 -37.62 -30.00
CA GLN A 550 -36.01 -38.07 -31.03
C GLN A 550 -34.82 -38.81 -30.40
N ILE A 551 -34.28 -38.32 -29.29
CA ILE A 551 -33.20 -39.00 -28.57
C ILE A 551 -33.72 -40.33 -28.00
N LYS A 552 -34.93 -40.36 -27.42
CA LYS A 552 -35.54 -41.57 -26.90
C LYS A 552 -35.85 -42.61 -27.98
N GLU A 553 -36.28 -42.19 -29.17
CA GLU A 553 -36.50 -43.05 -30.34
C GLU A 553 -35.18 -43.56 -30.92
N PHE A 554 -34.13 -42.74 -30.91
CA PHE A 554 -32.78 -43.16 -31.29
C PHE A 554 -32.24 -44.27 -30.38
N PHE A 555 -32.58 -44.23 -29.08
CA PHE A 555 -32.26 -45.30 -28.12
C PHE A 555 -33.24 -46.48 -28.12
N ARG A 556 -34.38 -46.39 -28.82
CA ARG A 556 -35.40 -47.44 -28.92
C ARG A 556 -35.35 -48.19 -30.25
N LYS A 557 -34.20 -48.21 -30.92
CA LYS A 557 -33.97 -49.06 -32.09
C LYS A 557 -33.48 -50.43 -31.65
N GLU A 558 -34.40 -51.25 -31.14
CA GLU A 558 -34.25 -52.71 -31.21
C GLU A 558 -34.43 -53.15 -32.68
N GLN A 559 -33.59 -54.08 -33.09
CA GLN A 559 -33.52 -54.64 -34.44
C GLN A 559 -34.87 -55.28 -34.84
N PRO A 560 -35.42 -55.01 -36.04
CA PRO A 560 -36.34 -55.95 -36.66
C PRO A 560 -35.53 -57.00 -37.41
N ALA A 561 -35.50 -58.22 -36.87
CA ALA A 561 -35.21 -59.42 -37.63
C ALA A 561 -36.42 -59.78 -38.51
N GLY A 562 -36.15 -60.24 -39.73
CA GLY A 562 -37.05 -61.15 -40.44
C GLY A 562 -37.98 -60.54 -41.50
N GLU A 563 -37.46 -60.54 -42.73
CA GLU A 563 -38.10 -61.05 -43.96
C GLU A 563 -39.33 -60.37 -44.63
N ARG A 564 -39.15 -60.25 -45.96
CA ARG A 564 -40.11 -60.23 -47.09
C ARG A 564 -40.75 -58.89 -47.51
N THR A 565 -39.99 -58.20 -48.37
CA THR A 565 -40.31 -57.68 -49.73
C THR A 565 -41.71 -58.00 -50.34
N PRO A 566 -42.12 -57.32 -51.43
CA PRO A 566 -42.32 -55.88 -51.68
C PRO A 566 -43.66 -55.63 -52.45
N LEU A 567 -43.87 -54.40 -52.95
CA LEU A 567 -44.74 -53.97 -54.08
C LEU A 567 -45.94 -53.05 -53.74
N LEU A 568 -45.80 -51.81 -54.25
CA LEU A 568 -46.76 -51.02 -55.03
C LEU A 568 -48.21 -50.84 -54.51
N LEU A 569 -48.55 -49.62 -54.12
CA LEU A 569 -49.21 -48.64 -55.02
C LEU A 569 -49.07 -47.21 -54.49
#